data_AF-A0A8H5ZZT8-F1
#
_entry.id   AF-A0A8H5ZZT8-F1
#
_cell.length_a   1.000
_cell.length_b   1.000
_cell.length_c   1.000
_cell.angle_alpha   90.00
_cell.angle_beta   90.00
_cell.angle_gamma   90.00
#
_symmetry.space_group_name_H-M   'P 1'
#
loop_
_entity.id
_entity.type
_entity.pdbx_description
1 polymer ?
#
loop_
_entity_poly.entity_id
_entity_poly.type
_entity_poly.pdbx_seq_one_letter_code
_entity_poly.pdbx_strand_id
1 'polypeptide(L)'
;MSREGLICGPSSGMALQGLLKFLQEQKDSRNLQQYAEPNTGEISCVFPCCDLPYQYMDAYFQKLGGDDFYPIVNQQLIGIDQGTYDPEWELSATEAVKLNGGIPFELCQQAAASHVCQASARSNVTILDLRQPEDFSHSHVSGSFSSDLPSSQKNMPSPFDDVAALEAQFRDIEVLVGNLSSRGHFLGISPVLLLCYSGETARLSCSVLRHRDIEAYSVRGGFQAIADHAARFENMAKH
;
A
#
# COMPACT_ATOMS: atom_id res chain seq x y z
N MET A 1 -12.15 -27.37 2.57
CA MET A 1 -12.84 -26.32 1.78
C MET A 1 -11.74 -25.42 1.26
N SER A 2 -11.67 -25.22 -0.05
CA SER A 2 -10.69 -24.35 -0.72
C SER A 2 -11.38 -23.59 -1.87
N ARG A 3 -12.68 -23.30 -1.72
CA ARG A 3 -13.49 -22.80 -2.83
C ARG A 3 -13.40 -21.27 -3.01
N GLU A 4 -12.85 -20.55 -2.04
CA GLU A 4 -12.77 -19.08 -2.02
C GLU A 4 -11.44 -18.56 -1.41
N GLY A 5 -10.34 -19.31 -1.57
CA GLY A 5 -9.03 -18.93 -0.99
C GLY A 5 -8.89 -19.12 0.54
N LEU A 6 -9.96 -19.49 1.23
CA LEU A 6 -9.92 -19.92 2.63
C LEU A 6 -9.52 -21.40 2.69
N ILE A 7 -8.30 -21.67 3.19
CA ILE A 7 -7.88 -23.02 3.57
C ILE A 7 -8.42 -23.26 4.97
N CYS A 8 -9.34 -24.19 5.12
CA CYS A 8 -9.82 -24.58 6.44
C CYS A 8 -9.67 -26.10 6.62
N GLY A 9 -9.01 -26.50 7.70
CA GLY A 9 -8.82 -27.91 8.06
C GLY A 9 -10.14 -28.67 8.27
N PRO A 10 -10.11 -30.02 8.32
CA PRO A 10 -11.30 -30.86 8.51
C PRO A 10 -12.16 -30.49 9.73
N SER A 11 -11.53 -29.97 10.79
CA SER A 11 -12.18 -29.43 11.99
C SER A 11 -13.19 -28.33 11.69
N SER A 12 -12.90 -27.44 10.74
CA SER A 12 -13.79 -26.36 10.32
C SER A 12 -15.00 -26.88 9.55
N GLY A 13 -14.81 -27.94 8.75
CA GLY A 13 -15.91 -28.65 8.11
C GLY A 13 -16.84 -29.33 9.13
N MET A 14 -16.28 -29.93 10.18
CA MET A 14 -17.07 -30.50 11.28
C MET A 14 -17.82 -29.44 12.08
N ALA A 15 -17.21 -28.27 12.32
CA ALA A 15 -17.87 -27.15 12.98
C ALA A 15 -19.07 -26.63 12.17
N LEU A 16 -18.89 -26.47 10.84
CA LEU A 16 -19.98 -26.11 9.94
C LEU A 16 -21.10 -27.18 9.93
N GLN A 17 -20.73 -28.46 9.82
CA GLN A 17 -21.71 -29.55 9.84
C GLN A 17 -22.51 -29.60 11.16
N GLY A 18 -21.85 -29.33 12.29
CA GLY A 18 -22.50 -29.22 13.60
C GLY A 18 -23.51 -28.08 13.64
N LEU A 19 -23.15 -26.90 13.14
CA LEU A 19 -24.04 -25.75 13.02
C LEU A 19 -25.25 -26.07 12.13
N LEU A 20 -25.04 -26.68 10.95
CA LEU A 20 -26.14 -27.06 10.06
C LEU A 20 -27.08 -28.07 10.70
N LYS A 21 -26.54 -29.06 11.43
CA LYS A 21 -27.34 -30.04 12.16
C LYS A 21 -28.19 -29.37 13.25
N PHE A 22 -27.59 -28.48 14.04
CA PHE A 22 -28.31 -27.70 15.05
C PHE A 22 -29.44 -26.88 14.44
N LEU A 23 -29.18 -26.14 13.35
CA LEU A 23 -30.21 -25.36 12.65
C LEU A 23 -31.36 -26.23 12.14
N GLN A 24 -31.05 -27.42 11.62
CA GLN A 24 -32.06 -28.38 11.19
C GLN A 24 -32.92 -28.87 12.37
N GLU A 25 -32.30 -29.22 13.51
CA GLU A 25 -33.02 -29.63 14.72
C GLU A 25 -33.94 -28.52 15.26
N GLN A 26 -33.49 -27.27 15.24
CA GLN A 26 -34.31 -26.12 15.63
C GLN A 26 -35.45 -25.87 14.63
N LYS A 27 -35.23 -26.12 13.33
CA LYS A 27 -36.26 -26.00 12.30
C LYS A 27 -37.35 -27.05 12.50
N ASP A 28 -36.95 -28.29 12.74
CA ASP A 28 -37.86 -29.43 12.96
C ASP A 28 -38.68 -29.22 14.24
N SER A 29 -38.07 -28.60 15.25
CA SER A 29 -38.72 -28.26 16.53
C SER A 29 -39.49 -26.93 16.49
N ARG A 30 -39.53 -26.22 15.36
CA ARG A 30 -40.16 -24.89 15.18
C ARG A 30 -39.65 -23.80 16.13
N ASN A 31 -38.38 -23.88 16.53
CA ASN A 31 -37.75 -22.98 17.51
C ASN A 31 -36.78 -21.96 16.89
N LEU A 32 -36.59 -21.96 15.56
CA LEU A 32 -35.65 -21.04 14.90
C LEU A 32 -35.87 -19.56 15.27
N GLN A 33 -37.11 -19.13 15.51
CA GLN A 33 -37.40 -17.72 15.75
C GLN A 33 -36.89 -17.22 17.11
N GLN A 34 -36.47 -18.13 18.00
CA GLN A 34 -35.82 -17.77 19.26
C GLN A 34 -34.42 -17.18 19.04
N TYR A 35 -33.81 -17.45 17.88
CA TYR A 35 -32.47 -16.99 17.50
C TYR A 35 -32.49 -15.83 16.50
N ALA A 36 -33.67 -15.37 16.12
CA ALA A 36 -33.82 -14.29 15.16
C ALA A 36 -33.62 -12.93 15.84
N GLU A 37 -32.88 -12.04 15.19
CA GLU A 37 -32.78 -10.62 15.53
C GLU A 37 -34.19 -9.99 15.57
N PRO A 38 -34.60 -9.33 16.68
CA PRO A 38 -35.97 -8.83 16.80
C PRO A 38 -36.38 -7.82 15.73
N ASN A 39 -35.43 -7.05 15.20
CA ASN A 39 -35.70 -5.96 14.25
C ASN A 39 -35.64 -6.42 12.78
N THR A 40 -34.79 -7.41 12.46
CA THR A 40 -34.57 -7.85 11.08
C THR A 40 -35.20 -9.21 10.80
N GLY A 41 -35.45 -10.02 11.83
CA GLY A 41 -35.88 -11.42 11.69
C GLY A 41 -34.78 -12.36 11.19
N GLU A 42 -33.55 -11.87 11.05
CA GLU A 42 -32.42 -12.66 10.55
C GLU A 42 -31.77 -13.48 11.68
N ILE A 43 -31.25 -14.66 11.33
CA ILE A 43 -30.51 -15.51 12.27
C ILE A 43 -29.03 -15.47 11.89
N SER A 44 -28.24 -14.72 12.64
CA SER A 44 -26.79 -14.63 12.45
C SER A 44 -26.10 -15.91 12.90
N CYS A 45 -25.37 -16.53 11.99
CA CYS A 45 -24.69 -17.80 12.21
C CYS A 45 -23.18 -17.61 12.09
N VAL A 46 -22.43 -18.01 13.11
CA VAL A 46 -20.96 -17.98 13.11
C VAL A 46 -20.45 -19.36 13.49
N PHE A 47 -19.42 -19.84 12.79
CA PHE A 47 -18.69 -21.04 13.17
C PHE A 47 -17.18 -20.78 13.08
N PRO A 48 -16.38 -21.38 13.98
CA PRO A 48 -14.94 -21.19 13.96
C PRO A 48 -14.33 -21.92 12.76
N CYS A 49 -13.53 -21.19 11.98
CA CYS A 49 -12.61 -21.77 11.01
C CYS A 49 -11.26 -21.95 11.70
N CYS A 50 -11.08 -23.09 12.37
CA CYS A 50 -9.81 -23.42 13.01
C CYS A 50 -8.79 -23.77 11.95
N ASP A 51 -7.81 -22.89 11.77
CA ASP A 51 -6.75 -23.05 10.80
C ASP A 51 -5.42 -23.33 11.50
N LEU A 52 -4.86 -24.51 11.24
CA LEU A 52 -3.45 -24.80 11.42
C LEU A 52 -3.01 -25.54 10.15
N PRO A 53 -2.65 -24.81 9.08
CA PRO A 53 -2.66 -25.37 7.73
C PRO A 53 -1.45 -26.26 7.37
N TYR A 54 -0.44 -26.37 8.23
CA TYR A 54 0.86 -26.85 7.73
C TYR A 54 1.07 -28.37 7.68
N GLN A 55 0.42 -29.15 8.55
CA GLN A 55 0.88 -30.54 8.73
C GLN A 55 0.49 -31.50 7.59
N TYR A 56 -0.42 -31.12 6.68
CA TYR A 56 -0.99 -32.04 5.70
C TYR A 56 -1.14 -31.50 4.28
N MET A 57 -0.58 -30.33 3.96
CA MET A 57 -0.63 -29.77 2.60
C MET A 57 -0.10 -30.75 1.55
N ASP A 58 1.03 -31.40 1.83
CA ASP A 58 1.62 -32.39 0.93
C ASP A 58 0.70 -33.60 0.67
N ALA A 59 -0.12 -33.98 1.66
CA ALA A 59 -1.07 -35.09 1.52
C ALA A 59 -2.23 -34.75 0.59
N TYR A 60 -2.60 -33.47 0.44
CA TYR A 60 -3.57 -33.03 -0.56
C TYR A 60 -3.00 -33.16 -1.98
N PHE A 61 -1.75 -32.73 -2.20
CA PHE A 61 -1.07 -32.86 -3.50
C PHE A 61 -0.82 -34.31 -3.92
N GLN A 62 -0.72 -35.25 -2.96
CA GLN A 62 -0.58 -36.67 -3.24
C GLN A 62 -1.91 -37.37 -3.60
N LYS A 63 -3.05 -36.82 -3.16
CA LYS A 63 -4.36 -37.49 -3.25
C LYS A 63 -5.32 -36.88 -4.26
N LEU A 64 -5.14 -35.61 -4.59
CA LEU A 64 -6.00 -34.86 -5.51
C LEU A 64 -5.31 -34.63 -6.86
N GLY A 65 -6.09 -34.59 -7.93
CA GLY A 65 -5.60 -34.26 -9.26
C GLY A 65 -5.41 -32.76 -9.44
N GLY A 66 -4.67 -32.34 -10.49
CA GLY A 66 -4.45 -30.92 -10.78
C GLY A 66 -5.77 -30.13 -10.95
N ASP A 67 -6.80 -30.76 -11.51
CA ASP A 67 -8.12 -30.15 -11.75
C ASP A 67 -8.93 -29.91 -10.46
N ASP A 68 -8.53 -30.52 -9.34
CA ASP A 68 -9.14 -30.29 -8.02
C ASP A 68 -8.61 -28.99 -7.37
N PHE A 69 -7.52 -28.44 -7.90
CA PHE A 69 -6.94 -27.17 -7.45
C PHE A 69 -7.40 -26.04 -8.36
N TYR A 70 -7.79 -24.92 -7.75
CA TYR A 70 -8.08 -23.73 -8.52
C TYR A 70 -6.81 -23.29 -9.27
N PRO A 71 -6.90 -22.87 -10.55
CA PRO A 71 -5.75 -22.36 -11.27
C PRO A 71 -5.14 -21.19 -10.49
N ILE A 72 -3.81 -21.14 -10.44
CA ILE A 72 -3.11 -19.99 -9.87
C ILE A 72 -3.43 -18.79 -10.75
N VAL A 73 -4.24 -17.88 -10.21
CA VAL A 73 -4.47 -16.56 -10.80
C VAL A 73 -3.33 -15.63 -10.39
N ASN A 74 -2.97 -14.70 -11.25
CA ASN A 74 -1.92 -13.71 -11.00
C ASN A 74 -0.51 -14.30 -10.75
N GLN A 75 -0.15 -15.37 -11.45
CA GLN A 75 1.18 -16.01 -11.36
C GLN A 75 2.35 -15.02 -11.54
N GLN A 76 2.16 -13.94 -12.31
CA GLN A 76 3.13 -12.88 -12.48
C GLN A 76 3.58 -12.26 -11.15
N LEU A 77 2.70 -12.18 -10.15
CA LEU A 77 3.00 -11.64 -8.81
C LEU A 77 3.99 -12.49 -8.02
N ILE A 78 4.28 -13.72 -8.45
CA ILE A 78 5.32 -14.56 -7.83
C ILE A 78 6.72 -14.00 -8.12
N GLY A 79 6.89 -13.26 -9.22
CA GLY A 79 8.18 -12.74 -9.68
C GLY A 79 8.35 -11.23 -9.55
N ILE A 80 7.33 -10.51 -9.09
CA ILE A 80 7.35 -9.05 -8.92
C ILE A 80 6.89 -8.67 -7.52
N ASP A 81 7.20 -7.46 -7.08
CA ASP A 81 6.69 -6.93 -5.81
C ASP A 81 6.94 -7.85 -4.58
N GLN A 82 8.12 -8.46 -4.54
CA GLN A 82 8.54 -9.36 -3.45
C GLN A 82 9.04 -8.61 -2.21
N GLY A 83 8.95 -7.27 -2.22
CA GLY A 83 9.32 -6.43 -1.10
C GLY A 83 8.26 -6.46 0.00
N THR A 84 8.66 -6.16 1.23
CA THR A 84 7.70 -6.00 2.32
C THR A 84 7.01 -4.64 2.24
N TYR A 85 5.86 -4.55 2.87
CA TYR A 85 5.14 -3.30 3.09
C TYR A 85 5.02 -3.10 4.60
N ASP A 86 5.81 -2.18 5.13
CA ASP A 86 5.76 -1.85 6.56
C ASP A 86 5.01 -0.53 6.75
N PRO A 87 3.92 -0.51 7.55
CA PRO A 87 3.23 0.71 7.90
C PRO A 87 4.11 1.79 8.53
N GLU A 88 5.24 1.42 9.16
CA GLU A 88 6.22 2.38 9.71
C GLU A 88 6.94 3.18 8.62
N TRP A 89 6.91 2.72 7.36
CA TRP A 89 7.49 3.43 6.22
C TRP A 89 6.50 4.43 5.59
N GLU A 90 5.24 4.41 6.04
CA GLU A 90 4.15 5.26 5.53
C GLU A 90 3.85 6.43 6.49
N LEU A 91 4.57 7.53 6.28
CA LEU A 91 4.54 8.70 7.16
C LEU A 91 3.34 9.60 6.86
N SER A 92 2.75 10.18 7.90
CA SER A 92 1.96 11.40 7.79
C SER A 92 2.84 12.61 7.45
N ALA A 93 2.24 13.71 7.00
CA ALA A 93 2.99 14.95 6.74
C ALA A 93 3.78 15.46 7.98
N THR A 94 3.19 15.33 9.18
CA THR A 94 3.84 15.70 10.44
C THR A 94 5.06 14.83 10.73
N GLU A 95 4.97 13.52 10.48
CA GLU A 95 6.09 12.59 10.66
C GLU A 95 7.18 12.81 9.63
N ALA A 96 6.82 13.13 8.39
CA ALA A 96 7.77 13.50 7.35
C ALA A 96 8.58 14.77 7.74
N VAL A 97 7.95 15.76 8.38
CA VAL A 97 8.66 16.92 8.93
C VAL A 97 9.58 16.53 10.09
N LYS A 98 9.17 15.62 10.97
CA LYS A 98 10.05 15.09 12.03
C LYS A 98 11.26 14.38 11.44
N LEU A 99 11.07 13.56 10.41
CA LEU A 99 12.15 12.90 9.67
C LEU A 99 13.11 13.93 9.06
N ASN A 100 12.57 15.06 8.57
CA ASN A 100 13.34 16.21 8.10
C ASN A 100 13.97 17.06 9.23
N GLY A 101 14.23 16.47 10.40
CA GLY A 101 14.81 17.17 11.56
C GLY A 101 13.91 18.26 12.16
N GLY A 102 12.60 18.17 11.94
CA GLY A 102 11.64 19.18 12.36
C GLY A 102 11.57 20.41 11.45
N ILE A 103 12.29 20.42 10.33
CA ILE A 103 12.29 21.52 9.35
C ILE A 103 11.03 21.40 8.48
N PRO A 104 10.10 22.38 8.52
CA PRO A 104 8.91 22.35 7.68
C PRO A 104 9.26 22.35 6.19
N PHE A 105 8.45 21.68 5.39
CA PHE A 105 8.58 21.72 3.93
C PHE A 105 8.01 23.03 3.39
N GLU A 106 8.75 23.66 2.49
CA GLU A 106 8.32 24.83 1.74
C GLU A 106 7.90 24.41 0.32
N LEU A 107 6.91 25.11 -0.25
CA LEU A 107 6.47 24.86 -1.61
C LEU A 107 7.07 25.90 -2.57
N CYS A 108 7.57 25.40 -3.69
CA CYS A 108 8.00 26.19 -4.83
C CYS A 108 6.92 26.24 -5.88
N GLN A 109 6.47 27.45 -6.23
CA GLN A 109 5.45 27.70 -7.24
C GLN A 109 6.01 28.55 -8.39
N GLN A 110 5.55 28.29 -9.61
CA GLN A 110 5.98 29.00 -10.83
C GLN A 110 5.91 30.54 -10.78
N ALA A 111 5.08 31.12 -9.91
CA ALA A 111 4.93 32.57 -9.79
C ALA A 111 6.04 33.27 -8.98
N ALA A 112 6.87 32.53 -8.22
CA ALA A 112 7.96 33.08 -7.44
C ALA A 112 9.30 32.92 -8.20
N ALA A 113 9.85 34.03 -8.68
CA ALA A 113 11.03 34.09 -9.54
C ALA A 113 12.27 33.31 -8.99
N SER A 114 12.50 32.14 -9.59
CA SER A 114 13.74 31.52 -10.09
C SER A 114 15.08 31.54 -9.33
N HIS A 115 15.22 32.07 -8.11
CA HIS A 115 16.49 31.98 -7.36
C HIS A 115 16.36 31.47 -5.91
N VAL A 116 15.18 31.57 -5.29
CA VAL A 116 14.98 31.12 -3.90
C VAL A 116 14.72 29.60 -3.83
N CYS A 117 14.05 29.03 -4.84
CA CYS A 117 13.68 27.62 -4.88
C CYS A 117 14.84 26.63 -5.06
N GLN A 118 15.97 27.09 -5.60
CA GLN A 118 17.18 26.28 -5.82
C GLN A 118 18.23 26.46 -4.72
N ALA A 119 18.09 27.47 -3.85
CA ALA A 119 18.91 27.54 -2.66
C ALA A 119 18.51 26.35 -1.80
N SER A 120 19.41 25.38 -1.63
CA SER A 120 19.19 24.19 -0.81
C SER A 120 18.64 24.59 0.55
N ALA A 121 17.31 24.58 0.70
CA ALA A 121 16.70 24.44 2.01
C ALA A 121 17.36 23.20 2.59
N ARG A 122 18.08 23.37 3.71
CA ARG A 122 18.77 22.26 4.36
C ARG A 122 17.70 21.22 4.69
N SER A 123 17.62 20.17 3.89
CA SER A 123 16.79 19.02 4.14
C SER A 123 17.70 17.90 4.63
N ASN A 124 17.25 17.21 5.67
CA ASN A 124 17.94 16.00 6.15
C ASN A 124 17.55 14.77 5.33
N VAL A 125 16.62 14.93 4.38
CA VAL A 125 16.07 13.86 3.55
C VAL A 125 16.27 14.17 2.07
N THR A 126 16.33 13.11 1.27
CA THR A 126 16.35 13.21 -0.19
C THR A 126 14.93 13.07 -0.71
N ILE A 127 14.34 14.12 -1.29
CA ILE A 127 12.93 14.09 -1.69
C ILE A 127 12.81 13.76 -3.18
N LEU A 128 12.19 12.62 -3.50
CA LEU A 128 11.89 12.19 -4.85
C LEU A 128 10.39 12.32 -5.12
N ASP A 129 10.04 13.19 -6.06
CA ASP A 129 8.66 13.42 -6.51
C ASP A 129 8.38 12.67 -7.82
N LEU A 130 7.46 11.71 -7.74
CA LEU A 130 7.06 10.80 -8.82
C LEU A 130 5.85 11.31 -9.60
N ARG A 131 5.41 12.55 -9.38
CA ARG A 131 4.35 13.17 -10.20
C ARG A 131 4.88 13.51 -11.59
N GLN A 132 3.96 13.74 -12.53
CA GLN A 132 4.32 14.14 -13.89
C GLN A 132 5.12 15.46 -13.89
N PRO A 133 6.06 15.64 -14.83
CA PRO A 133 6.92 16.82 -14.90
C PRO A 133 6.12 18.14 -14.95
N GLU A 134 4.97 18.16 -15.61
CA GLU A 134 4.11 19.33 -15.68
C GLU A 134 3.59 19.73 -14.31
N ASP A 135 3.03 18.79 -13.54
CA ASP A 135 2.52 19.07 -12.20
C ASP A 135 3.65 19.45 -11.23
N PHE A 136 4.81 18.78 -11.33
CA PHE A 136 6.01 19.13 -10.56
C PHE A 136 6.46 20.56 -10.86
N SER A 137 6.50 20.93 -12.14
CA SER A 137 6.93 22.26 -12.57
C SER A 137 6.01 23.37 -12.05
N HIS A 138 4.71 23.11 -11.92
CA HIS A 138 3.75 24.09 -11.39
C HIS A 138 3.92 24.31 -9.89
N SER A 139 4.06 23.22 -9.12
CA SER A 139 4.25 23.27 -7.67
C SER A 139 4.93 22.02 -7.15
N HIS A 140 6.01 22.17 -6.37
CA HIS A 140 6.76 21.07 -5.76
C HIS A 140 7.36 21.47 -4.41
N VAL A 141 7.88 20.51 -3.66
CA VAL A 141 8.60 20.79 -2.40
C VAL A 141 10.00 21.34 -2.71
N SER A 142 10.40 22.43 -2.07
CA SER A 142 11.73 23.03 -2.22
C SER A 142 12.84 21.99 -1.99
N GLY A 143 13.81 21.91 -2.90
CA GLY A 143 14.90 20.94 -2.82
C GLY A 143 14.55 19.51 -3.24
N SER A 144 13.28 19.23 -3.60
CA SER A 144 12.93 17.95 -4.23
C SER A 144 13.44 17.89 -5.67
N PHE A 145 13.64 16.67 -6.17
CA PHE A 145 13.84 16.43 -7.59
C PHE A 145 12.78 15.46 -8.10
N SER A 146 12.52 15.54 -9.40
CA SER A 146 11.57 14.68 -10.10
C SER A 146 12.32 13.81 -11.10
N SER A 147 11.80 12.60 -11.30
CA SER A 147 12.15 11.73 -12.41
C SER A 147 10.85 11.26 -13.03
N ASP A 148 10.78 11.30 -14.36
CA ASP A 148 9.60 10.88 -15.10
C ASP A 148 9.28 9.42 -14.81
N LEU A 149 8.05 9.18 -14.34
CA LEU A 149 7.46 7.87 -14.14
C LEU A 149 6.19 7.81 -14.99
N PRO A 150 6.26 7.30 -16.24
CA PRO A 150 5.15 7.37 -17.20
C PRO A 150 3.85 6.74 -16.71
N SER A 151 3.95 5.72 -15.85
CA SER A 151 2.79 5.08 -15.22
C SER A 151 2.13 5.92 -14.12
N SER A 152 2.73 7.01 -13.64
CA SER A 152 2.21 7.83 -12.54
C SER A 152 1.33 8.99 -13.02
N GLN A 153 0.01 8.80 -13.07
CA GLN A 153 -0.94 9.83 -13.53
C GLN A 153 -1.81 10.37 -12.40
N LYS A 154 -2.20 11.65 -12.47
CA LYS A 154 -2.91 12.37 -11.40
C LYS A 154 -4.18 11.71 -10.87
N ASN A 155 -4.93 11.02 -11.73
CA ASN A 155 -6.21 10.40 -11.41
C ASN A 155 -6.18 8.87 -11.61
N MET A 156 -5.01 8.26 -11.54
CA MET A 156 -4.92 6.81 -11.67
C MET A 156 -5.51 6.11 -10.43
N PRO A 157 -6.19 4.97 -10.60
CA PRO A 157 -6.53 4.07 -9.50
C PRO A 157 -5.28 3.61 -8.75
N SER A 158 -5.47 3.06 -7.54
CA SER A 158 -4.35 2.48 -6.81
C SER A 158 -3.75 1.33 -7.62
N PRO A 159 -2.42 1.22 -7.74
CA PRO A 159 -1.79 0.05 -8.36
C PRO A 159 -2.20 -1.26 -7.64
N PHE A 160 -2.62 -1.19 -6.37
CA PHE A 160 -3.04 -2.35 -5.60
C PHE A 160 -4.45 -2.86 -5.93
N ASP A 161 -5.22 -2.11 -6.73
CA ASP A 161 -6.57 -2.50 -7.13
C ASP A 161 -6.59 -3.34 -8.43
N ASP A 162 -5.52 -3.27 -9.24
CA ASP A 162 -5.40 -3.97 -10.52
C ASP A 162 -4.00 -4.54 -10.72
N VAL A 163 -3.93 -5.86 -10.94
CA VAL A 163 -2.65 -6.60 -11.00
C VAL A 163 -1.81 -6.20 -12.22
N ALA A 164 -2.43 -5.90 -13.36
CA ALA A 164 -1.69 -5.48 -14.54
C ALA A 164 -1.10 -4.08 -14.36
N ALA A 165 -1.85 -3.18 -13.70
CA ALA A 165 -1.38 -1.86 -13.32
C ALA A 165 -0.24 -1.94 -12.30
N LEU A 166 -0.36 -2.81 -11.27
CA LEU A 166 0.72 -3.08 -10.30
C LEU A 166 1.99 -3.53 -11.01
N GLU A 167 1.87 -4.50 -11.92
CA GLU A 167 3.01 -5.06 -12.63
C GLU A 167 3.71 -4.03 -13.51
N ALA A 168 2.95 -3.30 -14.32
CA ALA A 168 3.51 -2.26 -15.19
C ALA A 168 4.22 -1.18 -14.36
N GLN A 169 3.58 -0.70 -13.30
CA GLN A 169 4.15 0.34 -12.46
C GLN A 169 5.37 -0.14 -11.67
N PHE A 170 5.35 -1.37 -11.14
CA PHE A 170 6.51 -1.98 -10.47
C PHE A 170 7.72 -2.03 -11.41
N ARG A 171 7.53 -2.48 -12.67
CA ARG A 171 8.63 -2.56 -13.66
C ARG A 171 9.18 -1.18 -14.02
N ASP A 172 8.33 -0.17 -14.18
CA ASP A 172 8.78 1.20 -14.44
C ASP A 172 9.59 1.77 -13.26
N ILE A 173 9.13 1.53 -12.03
CA ILE A 173 9.81 1.96 -10.81
C ILE A 173 11.17 1.27 -10.67
N GLU A 174 11.25 -0.04 -10.93
CA GLU A 174 12.51 -0.81 -10.91
C GLU A 174 13.56 -0.19 -11.84
N VAL A 175 13.16 0.18 -13.07
CA VAL A 175 14.02 0.84 -14.05
C VAL A 175 14.42 2.24 -13.58
N LEU A 176 13.46 3.03 -13.10
CA LEU A 176 13.70 4.37 -12.57
C LEU A 176 14.69 4.35 -11.40
N VAL A 177 14.45 3.50 -10.41
CA VAL A 177 15.31 3.34 -9.24
C VAL A 177 16.69 2.85 -9.66
N GLY A 178 16.80 1.87 -10.56
CA GLY A 178 18.08 1.41 -11.09
C GLY A 178 18.90 2.54 -11.76
N ASN A 179 18.24 3.39 -12.54
CA ASN A 179 18.85 4.54 -13.19
C ASN A 179 19.31 5.61 -12.18
N LEU A 180 18.47 5.94 -11.19
CA LEU A 180 18.79 6.92 -10.15
C LEU A 180 19.92 6.44 -9.24
N SER A 181 19.91 5.17 -8.85
CA SER A 181 21.00 4.52 -8.09
C SER A 181 22.33 4.61 -8.84
N SER A 182 22.32 4.28 -10.14
CA SER A 182 23.53 4.30 -10.98
C SER A 182 24.13 5.70 -11.15
N ARG A 183 23.28 6.73 -11.10
CA ARG A 183 23.69 8.15 -11.13
C ARG A 183 24.07 8.70 -9.76
N GLY A 184 23.93 7.90 -8.70
CA GLY A 184 24.34 8.27 -7.36
C GLY A 184 23.33 9.10 -6.57
N HIS A 185 22.05 9.17 -6.99
CA HIS A 185 21.03 9.96 -6.28
C HIS A 185 20.75 9.47 -4.86
N PHE A 186 21.06 8.20 -4.57
CA PHE A 186 20.87 7.59 -3.24
C PHE A 186 22.21 7.33 -2.54
N LEU A 187 23.31 7.90 -3.02
CA LEU A 187 24.61 7.80 -2.36
C LEU A 187 24.66 8.82 -1.21
N GLY A 188 24.27 8.38 -0.03
CA GLY A 188 24.27 9.19 1.18
C GLY A 188 23.73 8.42 2.37
N ILE A 189 23.75 9.06 3.54
CA ILE A 189 23.17 8.52 4.79
C ILE A 189 21.74 9.08 4.99
N SER A 190 21.32 10.04 4.16
CA SER A 190 20.00 10.65 4.27
C SER A 190 18.92 9.72 3.72
N PRO A 191 17.81 9.52 4.45
CA PRO A 191 16.72 8.70 3.97
C PRO A 191 16.02 9.38 2.79
N VAL A 192 15.43 8.56 1.91
CA VAL A 192 14.65 9.02 0.76
C VAL A 192 13.19 9.20 1.16
N LEU A 193 12.62 10.37 0.90
CA LEU A 193 11.20 10.64 1.08
C LEU A 193 10.51 10.68 -0.29
N LEU A 194 9.56 9.78 -0.50
CA LEU A 194 8.85 9.59 -1.76
C LEU A 194 7.52 10.31 -1.73
N LEU A 195 7.27 11.09 -2.78
CA LEU A 195 6.01 11.77 -3.04
C LEU A 195 5.42 11.30 -4.36
N CYS A 196 4.11 11.18 -4.41
CA CYS A 196 3.33 11.09 -5.64
C CYS A 196 2.03 11.89 -5.44
N TYR A 197 1.00 11.65 -6.24
CA TYR A 197 -0.29 12.33 -6.08
C TYR A 197 -1.03 11.93 -4.80
N SER A 198 -1.20 10.62 -4.55
CA SER A 198 -2.06 10.09 -3.48
C SER A 198 -1.31 9.39 -2.34
N GLY A 199 -0.04 9.05 -2.56
CA GLY A 199 0.77 8.20 -1.67
C GLY A 199 0.90 6.74 -2.14
N GLU A 200 0.02 6.25 -3.02
CA GLU A 200 0.00 4.82 -3.38
C GLU A 200 1.20 4.39 -4.23
N THR A 201 1.53 5.12 -5.30
CA THR A 201 2.74 4.86 -6.10
C THR A 201 4.03 5.10 -5.30
N ALA A 202 4.00 6.06 -4.36
CA ALA A 202 5.11 6.29 -3.44
C ALA A 202 5.29 5.10 -2.49
N ARG A 203 4.21 4.46 -2.04
CA ARG A 203 4.23 3.25 -1.21
C ARG A 203 4.89 2.08 -1.95
N LEU A 204 4.48 1.82 -3.18
CA LEU A 204 5.10 0.80 -4.04
C LEU A 204 6.60 1.10 -4.25
N SER A 205 6.93 2.35 -4.57
CA SER A 205 8.33 2.78 -4.75
C SER A 205 9.16 2.66 -3.48
N CYS A 206 8.55 2.85 -2.31
CA CYS A 206 9.20 2.70 -1.02
C CYS A 206 9.63 1.25 -0.81
N SER A 207 8.73 0.29 -1.08
CA SER A 207 9.04 -1.14 -1.02
C SER A 207 10.20 -1.51 -1.94
N VAL A 208 10.20 -0.97 -3.17
CA VAL A 208 11.26 -1.19 -4.17
C VAL A 208 12.64 -0.67 -3.72
N LEU A 209 12.69 0.50 -3.09
CA LEU A 209 13.92 1.06 -2.53
C LEU A 209 14.38 0.27 -1.30
N ARG A 210 13.46 -0.11 -0.41
CA ARG A 210 13.75 -0.90 0.80
C ARG A 210 14.26 -2.29 0.47
N HIS A 211 13.75 -2.92 -0.58
CA HIS A 211 14.25 -4.20 -1.09
C HIS A 211 15.68 -4.11 -1.65
N ARG A 212 16.19 -2.89 -1.91
CA ARG A 212 17.58 -2.61 -2.30
C ARG A 212 18.43 -2.05 -1.16
N ASP A 213 18.00 -2.23 0.09
CA ASP A 213 18.67 -1.71 1.28
C ASP A 213 18.82 -0.17 1.30
N ILE A 214 17.95 0.55 0.58
CA ILE A 214 17.89 2.02 0.62
C ILE A 214 16.84 2.43 1.64
N GLU A 215 17.25 3.22 2.64
CA GLU A 215 16.34 3.76 3.63
C GLU A 215 15.36 4.74 2.98
N ALA A 216 14.09 4.35 2.91
CA ALA A 216 13.05 5.13 2.23
C ALA A 216 11.74 5.17 3.01
N TYR A 217 10.98 6.24 2.78
CA TYR A 217 9.67 6.49 3.37
C TYR A 217 8.73 7.07 2.32
N SER A 218 7.45 6.75 2.39
CA SER A 218 6.40 7.35 1.56
C SER A 218 5.49 8.24 2.40
N VAL A 219 4.93 9.29 1.79
CA VAL A 219 3.95 10.16 2.47
C VAL A 219 2.52 9.74 2.15
N ARG A 220 1.76 9.42 3.19
CA ARG A 220 0.32 9.15 3.09
C ARG A 220 -0.43 10.40 2.62
N GLY A 221 -1.25 10.26 1.58
CA GLY A 221 -1.92 11.39 0.93
C GLY A 221 -1.02 12.17 -0.04
N GLY A 222 0.21 11.70 -0.27
CA GLY A 222 1.12 12.22 -1.29
C GLY A 222 1.48 13.70 -1.12
N PHE A 223 1.73 14.36 -2.25
CA PHE A 223 2.07 15.78 -2.32
C PHE A 223 0.98 16.66 -1.69
N GLN A 224 -0.29 16.32 -1.85
CA GLN A 224 -1.39 17.13 -1.30
C GLN A 224 -1.32 17.21 0.23
N ALA A 225 -0.98 16.11 0.91
CA ALA A 225 -0.82 16.09 2.35
C ALA A 225 0.31 17.03 2.83
N ILE A 226 1.43 17.09 2.10
CA ILE A 226 2.51 18.04 2.38
C ILE A 226 2.06 19.48 2.12
N ALA A 227 1.36 19.72 1.02
CA ALA A 227 0.91 21.06 0.66
C ALA A 227 -0.09 21.63 1.68
N ASP A 228 -1.06 20.82 2.11
CA ASP A 228 -2.03 21.19 3.14
C ASP A 228 -1.34 21.47 4.49
N HIS A 229 -0.32 20.66 4.82
CA HIS A 229 0.48 20.85 6.02
C HIS A 229 1.25 22.18 5.95
N ALA A 230 1.95 22.47 4.85
CA ALA A 230 2.67 23.72 4.65
C ALA A 230 1.77 24.95 4.79
N ALA A 231 0.59 24.93 4.15
CA ALA A 231 -0.39 26.02 4.22
C ALA A 231 -0.90 26.28 5.65
N ARG A 232 -1.06 25.23 6.47
CA ARG A 232 -1.44 25.38 7.89
C ARG A 232 -0.34 26.05 8.71
N PHE A 233 0.92 25.68 8.48
CA PHE A 233 2.07 26.28 9.16
C PHE A 233 2.22 27.79 8.84
N GLU A 234 2.05 28.18 7.59
CA GLU A 234 2.09 29.60 7.20
C GLU A 234 1.00 30.43 7.88
N ASN A 235 -0.20 29.88 8.07
CA ASN A 235 -1.30 30.57 8.74
C ASN A 235 -1.05 30.71 10.25
N MET A 236 -0.42 29.72 10.89
CA MET A 236 -0.03 29.81 12.31
C MET A 236 1.08 30.83 12.55
N ALA A 237 2.01 31.02 11.60
CA ALA A 237 3.11 31.98 11.74
C ALA A 237 2.68 33.45 11.58
N LYS A 238 1.46 33.71 11.10
CA LYS A 238 0.91 35.06 10.87
C LYS A 238 0.06 35.59 12.03
N HIS A 239 -0.09 34.82 13.12
CA HIS A 239 -0.86 35.15 14.32
C HIS A 239 -0.01 34.98 15.58
#